data_AF-A0A7S2J9B7-F1
#
_entry.id   AF-A0A7S2J9B7-F1
#
_cell.length_a   1.000
_cell.length_b   1.000
_cell.length_c   1.000
_cell.angle_alpha   90.00
_cell.angle_beta   90.00
_cell.angle_gamma   90.00
#
_symmetry.space_group_name_H-M   'P 1'
#
loop_
_entity.id
_entity.type
_entity.pdbx_description
1 polymer ?
#
loop_
_entity_poly.entity_id
_entity_poly.type
_entity_poly.pdbx_seq_one_letter_code
_entity_poly.pdbx_strand_id
1 'polypeptide(L)'
;SMCKQGGLSQAQEAASRTSSASTAAPSDQFRVATSRTSSASTADASDSNDFDFSGAPAGHWPVGWEPLHAFFNHVDVQRWEKGRFRMERMIQRAPRNKGQVDLMLDAATGMHVAVKKMPNSWVCERHELFAARHRGETERPWVDIGCCALLTSLEFPYVCPLLGVYQ
;
A
#
# COMPACT_ATOMS: atom_id res chain seq x y z
N SER A 1 -37.28 -30.56 -71.62
CA SER A 1 -37.19 -31.72 -70.72
C SER A 1 -35.97 -31.54 -69.84
N MET A 2 -36.16 -31.56 -68.51
CA MET A 2 -35.17 -31.87 -67.45
C MET A 2 -33.91 -30.99 -67.33
N CYS A 3 -33.32 -30.69 -66.17
CA CYS A 3 -33.73 -30.72 -64.77
C CYS A 3 -32.67 -29.90 -63.99
N LYS A 4 -33.11 -29.32 -62.87
CA LYS A 4 -32.34 -28.65 -61.79
C LYS A 4 -31.18 -29.51 -61.24
N GLN A 5 -30.20 -28.84 -60.62
CA GLN A 5 -29.69 -29.02 -59.23
C GLN A 5 -28.38 -28.21 -59.10
N GLY A 6 -28.05 -27.44 -58.05
CA GLY A 6 -28.52 -27.36 -56.68
C GLY A 6 -27.28 -27.36 -55.77
N GLY A 7 -27.14 -26.42 -54.82
CA GLY A 7 -26.07 -26.50 -53.82
C GLY A 7 -25.71 -25.20 -53.08
N LEU A 8 -26.65 -24.62 -52.35
CA LEU A 8 -26.36 -23.78 -51.18
C LEU A 8 -26.04 -24.69 -49.98
N SER A 9 -25.00 -24.36 -49.20
CA SER A 9 -24.90 -24.79 -47.80
C SER A 9 -24.26 -23.68 -46.96
N GLN A 10 -25.10 -23.12 -46.09
CA GLN A 10 -24.74 -22.44 -44.85
C GLN A 10 -24.36 -23.48 -43.79
N ALA A 11 -23.43 -23.12 -42.88
CA ALA A 11 -23.42 -23.40 -41.43
C ALA A 11 -21.99 -23.08 -40.91
N GLN A 12 -21.81 -22.03 -40.09
CA GLN A 12 -21.79 -22.05 -38.61
C GLN A 12 -20.57 -22.76 -38.00
N GLU A 13 -19.69 -22.01 -37.32
CA GLU A 13 -19.30 -22.13 -35.89
C GLU A 13 -18.05 -21.27 -35.66
N ALA A 14 -18.16 -20.15 -34.94
CA ALA A 14 -18.10 -20.05 -33.48
C ALA A 14 -16.65 -20.02 -32.94
N ALA A 15 -16.33 -18.87 -32.35
CA ALA A 15 -15.46 -18.67 -31.19
C ALA A 15 -14.08 -19.33 -31.19
N SER A 16 -13.05 -18.50 -31.42
CA SER A 16 -11.80 -18.61 -30.67
C SER A 16 -11.24 -17.21 -30.41
N ARG A 17 -11.92 -16.50 -29.50
CA ARG A 17 -11.27 -15.44 -28.73
C ARG A 17 -10.32 -16.15 -27.77
N THR A 18 -9.06 -16.32 -28.18
CA THR A 18 -7.98 -16.60 -27.24
C THR A 18 -7.80 -15.38 -26.35
N SER A 19 -8.55 -15.39 -25.26
CA SER A 19 -8.31 -14.56 -24.09
C SER A 19 -6.94 -14.98 -23.56
N SER A 20 -5.90 -14.24 -23.94
CA SER A 20 -4.62 -14.31 -23.24
C SER A 20 -4.87 -13.79 -21.83
N ALA A 21 -5.25 -14.69 -20.94
CA ALA A 21 -5.16 -14.48 -19.51
C ALA A 21 -3.69 -14.20 -19.22
N SER A 22 -3.37 -12.91 -19.10
CA SER A 22 -2.13 -12.46 -18.51
C SER A 22 -2.17 -12.93 -17.06
N THR A 23 -1.63 -14.12 -16.81
CA THR A 23 -1.25 -14.60 -15.50
C THR A 23 -0.21 -13.61 -14.98
N ALA A 24 -0.69 -12.53 -14.37
CA ALA A 24 0.14 -11.57 -13.68
C ALA A 24 0.93 -12.37 -12.66
N ALA A 25 2.23 -12.52 -12.91
CA ALA A 25 3.18 -13.07 -11.96
C ALA A 25 2.90 -12.44 -10.59
N PRO A 26 3.06 -13.21 -9.49
CA PRO A 26 2.98 -12.61 -8.16
C PRO A 26 3.92 -11.42 -8.15
N SER A 27 3.33 -10.23 -8.02
CA SER A 27 4.10 -9.00 -8.10
C SER A 27 5.07 -9.01 -6.94
N ASP A 28 6.37 -9.05 -7.22
CA ASP A 28 7.45 -8.99 -6.23
C ASP A 28 7.53 -7.60 -5.59
N GLN A 29 6.45 -7.17 -4.93
CA GLN A 29 6.23 -5.82 -4.48
C GLN A 29 5.72 -5.80 -3.05
N PHE A 30 6.51 -5.18 -2.20
CA PHE A 30 6.16 -4.77 -0.86
C PHE A 30 5.39 -3.45 -0.92
N ARG A 31 4.32 -3.33 -0.13
CA ARG A 31 3.43 -2.15 -0.15
C ARG A 31 3.09 -1.72 1.26
N VAL A 32 3.14 -0.41 1.52
CA VAL A 32 2.71 0.20 2.79
C VAL A 32 1.60 1.18 2.48
N ALA A 33 0.42 0.99 3.06
CA ALA A 33 -0.75 1.85 2.85
C ALA A 33 -0.98 2.78 4.06
N THR A 34 -1.19 4.07 3.79
CA THR A 34 -1.55 5.06 4.81
C THR A 34 -2.70 5.96 4.32
N SER A 35 -3.45 6.54 5.25
CA SER A 35 -4.47 7.56 4.96
C SER A 35 -4.11 8.93 5.52
N ARG A 36 -4.84 9.97 5.11
CA ARG A 36 -4.81 11.27 5.76
C ARG A 36 -5.71 11.22 7.00
N THR A 37 -5.24 11.74 8.12
CA THR A 37 -6.05 12.01 9.31
C THR A 37 -7.05 13.12 8.97
N SER A 38 -8.33 12.77 8.92
CA SER A 38 -9.42 13.72 8.72
C SER A 38 -9.81 14.36 10.06
N SER A 39 -8.99 15.29 10.52
CA SER A 39 -9.27 16.14 11.67
C SER A 39 -8.84 17.58 11.39
N ALA A 40 -9.55 18.25 10.48
CA ALA A 40 -9.63 19.70 10.43
C ALA A 40 -10.79 20.18 9.52
N SER A 41 -11.94 20.44 10.13
CA SER A 41 -12.94 21.42 9.69
C SER A 41 -13.33 22.17 10.97
N THR A 42 -13.13 23.48 11.15
CA THR A 42 -13.45 24.63 10.29
C THR A 42 -12.52 25.82 10.56
N ALA A 43 -12.54 26.78 9.65
CA ALA A 43 -11.89 28.09 9.66
C ALA A 43 -11.83 28.82 11.03
N ASP A 44 -10.65 29.34 11.39
CA ASP A 44 -10.42 30.79 11.48
C ASP A 44 -8.92 31.08 11.51
N ALA A 45 -8.50 32.10 10.78
CA ALA A 45 -7.10 32.53 10.69
C ALA A 45 -6.86 33.59 11.76
N SER A 46 -6.33 33.19 12.92
CA SER A 46 -5.64 34.10 13.84
C SER A 46 -4.51 33.36 14.53
N ASP A 47 -3.32 33.74 14.11
CA ASP A 47 -1.99 33.36 14.55
C ASP A 47 -1.82 33.54 16.07
N SER A 48 -1.82 32.43 16.80
CA SER A 48 -1.25 32.32 18.15
C SER A 48 -0.72 30.89 18.30
N ASN A 49 0.60 30.72 18.27
CA ASN A 49 1.30 29.46 18.56
C ASN A 49 1.20 29.09 20.05
N ASP A 50 -0.01 28.81 20.54
CA ASP A 50 -0.19 28.01 21.75
C ASP A 50 -0.25 26.54 21.31
N PHE A 51 0.93 25.90 21.28
CA PHE A 51 1.05 24.46 21.07
C PHE A 51 0.48 23.74 22.30
N ASP A 52 -0.85 23.63 22.34
CA ASP A 52 -1.54 22.93 23.40
C ASP A 52 -1.41 21.41 23.20
N PHE A 53 -0.44 20.81 23.89
CA PHE A 53 -0.23 19.37 23.92
C PHE A 53 -1.19 18.65 24.89
N SER A 54 -2.13 19.37 25.53
CA SER A 54 -3.03 18.82 26.54
C SER A 54 -4.10 17.87 26.00
N GLY A 55 -4.28 17.81 24.67
CA GLY A 55 -5.19 16.90 23.99
C GLY A 55 -4.58 15.55 23.56
N ALA A 56 -3.30 15.29 23.85
CA ALA A 56 -2.75 13.95 23.61
C ALA A 56 -3.53 12.96 24.49
N PRO A 57 -4.13 11.89 23.93
CA PRO A 57 -4.82 10.89 24.75
C PRO A 57 -3.85 10.41 25.83
N ALA A 58 -4.38 10.09 27.01
CA ALA A 58 -3.62 9.51 28.13
C ALA A 58 -3.15 8.08 27.81
N GLY A 59 -2.56 7.89 26.62
CA GLY A 59 -1.97 6.67 26.15
C GLY A 59 -0.71 6.41 26.95
N HIS A 60 -0.72 5.26 27.63
CA HIS A 60 0.48 4.65 28.18
C HIS A 60 1.54 4.63 27.08
N TRP A 61 2.57 5.48 27.18
CA TRP A 61 3.76 5.31 26.38
C TRP A 61 4.30 3.89 26.63
N PRO A 62 4.75 3.17 25.60
CA PRO A 62 5.35 1.86 25.80
C PRO A 62 6.46 1.98 26.84
N VAL A 63 6.33 1.24 27.94
CA VAL A 63 7.27 1.30 29.05
C VAL A 63 8.50 0.50 28.65
N GLY A 64 9.43 1.09 27.90
CA GLY A 64 10.65 0.41 27.48
C GLY A 64 11.42 1.10 26.34
N TRP A 65 12.71 0.74 26.22
CA TRP A 65 13.59 1.17 25.13
C TRP A 65 13.53 0.19 23.95
N GLU A 66 12.33 -0.23 23.58
CA GLU A 66 12.17 -1.17 22.48
C GLU A 66 12.63 -0.52 21.17
N PRO A 67 13.42 -1.23 20.34
CA PRO A 67 13.78 -0.72 19.02
C PRO A 67 12.53 -0.44 18.19
N LEU A 68 12.50 0.69 17.47
CA LEU A 68 11.32 1.11 16.71
C LEU A 68 10.77 0.05 15.73
N HIS A 69 11.63 -0.79 15.16
CA HIS A 69 11.20 -1.87 14.26
C HIS A 69 10.39 -2.97 14.96
N ALA A 70 10.43 -3.08 16.28
CA ALA A 70 9.70 -4.09 17.05
C ALA A 70 8.19 -3.77 17.17
N PHE A 71 7.80 -2.51 16.95
CA PHE A 71 6.39 -2.08 16.98
C PHE A 71 5.57 -2.53 15.76
N PHE A 72 6.19 -3.22 14.80
CA PHE A 72 5.48 -3.92 13.73
C PHE A 72 6.09 -5.30 13.52
N ASN A 73 5.28 -6.35 13.67
CA ASN A 73 5.77 -7.71 13.45
C ASN A 73 5.67 -8.07 11.96
N HIS A 74 6.79 -8.50 11.37
CA HIS A 74 6.83 -8.92 9.96
C HIS A 74 5.85 -10.06 9.61
N VAL A 75 5.38 -10.84 10.60
CA VAL A 75 4.34 -11.86 10.36
C VAL A 75 2.95 -11.26 10.13
N ASP A 76 2.74 -10.00 10.50
CA ASP A 76 1.49 -9.26 10.28
C ASP A 76 1.40 -8.65 8.87
N VAL A 77 2.41 -8.90 8.03
CA VAL A 77 2.36 -8.53 6.62
C VAL A 77 1.24 -9.31 5.93
N GLN A 78 0.29 -8.58 5.37
CA GLN A 78 -0.92 -9.13 4.77
C GLN A 78 -0.69 -9.49 3.30
N ARG A 79 -1.55 -10.36 2.77
CA ARG A 79 -1.58 -10.63 1.34
C ARG A 79 -2.18 -9.44 0.58
N TRP A 80 -1.59 -9.05 -0.53
CA TRP A 80 -2.19 -8.07 -1.42
C TRP A 80 -3.40 -8.65 -2.16
N GLU A 81 -4.59 -8.19 -1.81
CA GLU A 81 -5.84 -8.60 -2.45
C GLU A 81 -6.03 -7.91 -3.81
N LYS A 82 -6.01 -8.70 -4.89
CA LYS A 82 -6.26 -8.19 -6.24
C LYS A 82 -7.66 -7.57 -6.31
N GLY A 83 -7.73 -6.29 -6.67
CA GLY A 83 -8.99 -5.57 -6.89
C GLY A 83 -9.46 -4.72 -5.70
N ARG A 84 -8.90 -4.91 -4.50
CA ARG A 84 -9.19 -4.05 -3.34
C ARG A 84 -8.68 -2.64 -3.57
N PHE A 85 -7.39 -2.49 -3.88
CA PHE A 85 -6.78 -1.19 -4.13
C PHE A 85 -6.76 -0.91 -5.64
N ARG A 86 -7.42 0.18 -6.03
CA ARG A 86 -7.48 0.65 -7.43
C ARG A 86 -6.55 1.84 -7.60
N MET A 87 -5.57 1.69 -8.47
CA MET A 87 -4.62 2.75 -8.78
C MET A 87 -5.32 3.92 -9.47
N GLU A 88 -5.15 5.14 -8.94
CA GLU A 88 -5.64 6.36 -9.58
C GLU A 88 -4.51 7.13 -10.27
N ARG A 89 -3.45 7.45 -9.53
CA ARG A 89 -2.28 8.16 -10.08
C ARG A 89 -1.02 7.94 -9.25
N MET A 90 0.14 8.11 -9.87
CA MET A 90 1.42 8.15 -9.16
C MET A 90 1.56 9.51 -8.46
N ILE A 91 1.94 9.49 -7.18
CA ILE A 91 2.26 10.71 -6.41
C ILE A 91 3.75 11.03 -6.55
N GLN A 92 4.62 10.04 -6.36
CA GLN A 92 6.07 10.26 -6.33
C GLN A 92 6.86 9.03 -6.77
N ARG A 93 7.97 9.22 -7.48
CA ARG A 93 8.97 8.17 -7.70
C ARG A 93 9.99 8.16 -6.56
N ALA A 94 10.42 6.98 -6.14
CA ALA A 94 11.47 6.80 -5.15
C ALA A 94 12.64 6.02 -5.77
N PRO A 95 13.48 6.66 -6.61
CA PRO A 95 14.52 5.97 -7.37
C PRO A 95 15.55 5.27 -6.47
N ARG A 96 15.81 5.82 -5.28
CA ARG A 96 16.78 5.29 -4.32
C ARG A 96 16.47 3.86 -3.89
N ASN A 97 15.20 3.54 -3.67
CA ASN A 97 14.75 2.20 -3.28
C ASN A 97 14.01 1.46 -4.41
N LYS A 98 14.14 1.97 -5.64
CA LYS A 98 13.44 1.45 -6.82
C LYS A 98 11.91 1.37 -6.62
N GLY A 99 11.39 2.25 -5.77
CA GLY A 99 9.99 2.30 -5.37
C GLY A 99 9.23 3.48 -5.97
N GLN A 100 7.98 3.60 -5.56
CA GLN A 100 7.10 4.72 -5.88
C GLN A 100 6.01 4.85 -4.82
N VAL A 101 5.36 6.01 -4.77
CA VAL A 101 4.16 6.26 -3.98
C VAL A 101 3.01 6.50 -4.93
N ASP A 102 1.94 5.73 -4.74
CA ASP A 102 0.74 5.73 -5.55
C ASP A 102 -0.45 6.25 -4.74
N LEU A 103 -1.31 7.06 -5.34
CA LEU A 103 -2.65 7.34 -4.83
C LEU A 103 -3.57 6.22 -5.31
N MET A 104 -4.22 5.54 -4.38
CA MET A 104 -5.15 4.45 -4.68
C MET A 104 -6.48 4.65 -3.95
N LEU A 105 -7.56 4.15 -4.55
CA LEU A 105 -8.85 3.99 -3.89
C LEU A 105 -8.92 2.59 -3.26
N ASP A 106 -9.09 2.51 -1.94
CA ASP A 106 -9.41 1.25 -1.25
C ASP A 106 -10.92 0.96 -1.41
N ALA A 107 -11.26 0.02 -2.26
CA ALA A 107 -12.65 -0.35 -2.55
C ALA A 107 -13.39 -0.95 -1.35
N ALA A 108 -12.68 -1.44 -0.32
CA ALA A 108 -13.31 -1.96 0.88
C ALA A 108 -13.85 -0.83 1.78
N THR A 109 -13.14 0.29 1.84
CA THR A 109 -13.47 1.43 2.73
C THR A 109 -14.03 2.63 1.98
N GLY A 110 -13.87 2.69 0.66
CA GLY A 110 -14.19 3.85 -0.17
C GLY A 110 -13.22 5.02 0.01
N MET A 111 -12.09 4.81 0.70
CA MET A 111 -11.13 5.86 1.03
C MET A 111 -9.97 5.93 0.04
N HIS A 112 -9.47 7.15 -0.17
CA HIS A 112 -8.20 7.36 -0.85
C HIS A 112 -7.04 7.11 0.10
N VAL A 113 -6.08 6.31 -0.33
CA VAL A 113 -4.90 5.89 0.42
C VAL A 113 -3.64 6.16 -0.38
N ALA A 114 -2.56 6.51 0.33
CA ALA A 114 -1.23 6.57 -0.25
C ALA A 114 -0.56 5.20 -0.06
N VAL A 115 -0.09 4.60 -1.16
CA VAL A 115 0.57 3.29 -1.14
C VAL A 115 2.02 3.46 -1.58
N LYS A 116 2.96 3.32 -0.63
CA LYS A 116 4.39 3.26 -0.93
C LYS A 116 4.75 1.83 -1.35
N LYS A 117 5.20 1.68 -2.58
CA LYS A 117 5.57 0.40 -3.20
C LYS A 117 7.07 0.30 -3.33
N MET A 118 7.64 -0.84 -2.97
CA MET A 118 9.07 -1.15 -3.07
C MET A 118 9.24 -2.62 -3.48
N PRO A 119 10.33 -3.03 -4.16
CA PRO A 119 10.56 -4.45 -4.43
C PRO A 119 10.76 -5.26 -3.13
N ASN A 120 10.26 -6.50 -3.05
CA ASN A 120 10.54 -7.34 -1.86
C ASN A 120 12.04 -7.65 -1.74
N SER A 121 12.74 -7.79 -2.87
CA SER A 121 14.20 -7.94 -2.89
C SER A 121 14.95 -6.79 -2.22
N TRP A 122 14.38 -5.58 -2.21
CA TRP A 122 14.89 -4.42 -1.47
C TRP A 122 14.50 -4.46 0.00
N VAL A 123 13.21 -4.56 0.31
CA VAL A 123 12.70 -4.46 1.70
C VAL A 123 13.12 -5.65 2.56
N CYS A 124 13.37 -6.81 1.94
CA CYS A 124 13.59 -8.08 2.60
C CYS A 124 12.39 -8.53 3.45
N GLU A 125 12.48 -9.72 4.06
CA GLU A 125 11.39 -10.30 4.85
C GLU A 125 11.27 -9.69 6.26
N ARG A 126 12.38 -9.20 6.83
CA ARG A 126 12.43 -8.65 8.20
C ARG A 126 13.61 -7.71 8.39
N HIS A 127 13.62 -6.99 9.52
CA HIS A 127 14.62 -5.97 9.85
C HIS A 127 16.06 -6.49 9.80
N GLU A 128 16.33 -7.65 10.40
CA GLU A 128 17.69 -8.20 10.51
C GLU A 128 18.26 -8.56 9.14
N LEU A 129 17.42 -9.08 8.25
CA LEU A 129 17.81 -9.42 6.88
C LEU A 129 18.09 -8.17 6.06
N PHE A 130 17.27 -7.12 6.22
CA PHE A 130 17.53 -5.84 5.58
C PHE A 130 18.87 -5.25 6.07
N ALA A 131 19.07 -5.18 7.39
CA ALA A 131 20.29 -4.64 7.99
C ALA A 131 21.55 -5.43 7.55
N ALA A 132 21.44 -6.76 7.43
CA ALA A 132 22.53 -7.60 6.96
C ALA A 132 22.84 -7.39 5.48
N ARG A 133 21.83 -7.26 4.62
CA ARG A 133 21.96 -7.09 3.16
C ARG A 133 22.37 -5.67 2.76
N HIS A 134 21.92 -4.66 3.51
CA HIS A 134 22.03 -3.25 3.17
C HIS A 134 22.77 -2.43 4.23
N ARG A 135 23.94 -2.91 4.69
CA ARG A 135 24.71 -2.35 5.82
C ARG A 135 25.12 -0.87 5.68
N GLY A 136 25.15 -0.34 4.46
CA GLY A 136 25.50 1.06 4.17
C GLY A 136 24.31 1.95 3.80
N GLU A 137 23.10 1.40 3.75
CA GLU A 137 21.93 2.19 3.39
C GLU A 137 21.48 3.05 4.57
N THR A 138 21.09 4.28 4.25
CA THR A 138 20.49 5.20 5.23
C THR A 138 19.00 4.95 5.42
N GLU A 139 18.36 4.27 4.46
CA GLU A 139 16.94 3.89 4.58
C GLU A 139 16.79 2.69 5.52
N ARG A 140 15.71 2.67 6.31
CA ARG A 140 15.42 1.59 7.25
C ARG A 140 13.94 1.27 7.23
N PRO A 141 13.43 0.57 6.18
CA PRO A 141 12.00 0.41 5.95
C PRO A 141 11.26 -0.19 7.14
N TRP A 142 11.85 -1.20 7.81
CA TRP A 142 11.25 -1.82 9.00
C TRP A 142 11.21 -0.90 10.23
N VAL A 143 12.16 0.02 10.36
CA VAL A 143 12.14 1.05 11.40
C VAL A 143 11.07 2.09 11.10
N ASP A 144 10.97 2.52 9.84
CA ASP A 144 9.95 3.47 9.40
C ASP A 144 8.53 2.90 9.62
N ILE A 145 8.31 1.63 9.24
CA ILE A 145 7.04 0.93 9.43
C ILE A 145 6.70 0.81 10.92
N GLY A 146 7.65 0.37 11.75
CA GLY A 146 7.42 0.25 13.19
C GLY A 146 7.15 1.60 13.87
N CYS A 147 7.83 2.67 13.43
CA CYS A 147 7.54 4.03 13.86
C CYS A 147 6.10 4.45 13.49
N CYS A 148 5.67 4.22 12.25
CA CYS A 148 4.30 4.49 11.83
C CYS A 148 3.28 3.66 12.61
N ALA A 149 3.56 2.38 12.88
CA ALA A 149 2.69 1.50 13.66
C ALA A 149 2.53 2.02 15.11
N LEU A 150 3.64 2.38 15.76
CA LEU A 150 3.63 2.97 17.10
C LEU A 150 2.81 4.27 17.14
N LEU A 151 3.13 5.23 16.26
CA LEU A 151 2.43 6.53 16.25
C LEU A 151 0.95 6.38 15.93
N THR A 152 0.58 5.41 15.09
CA THR A 152 -0.82 5.08 14.82
C THR A 152 -1.50 4.52 16.06
N SER A 153 -0.85 3.61 16.79
CA SER A 153 -1.40 3.01 18.01
C SER A 153 -1.60 4.02 19.15
N LEU A 154 -0.81 5.10 19.16
CA LEU A 154 -0.94 6.21 20.09
C LEU A 154 -1.96 7.26 19.63
N GLU A 155 -2.65 7.04 18.51
CA GLU A 155 -3.58 7.99 17.90
C GLU A 155 -2.95 9.38 17.69
N PHE A 156 -1.66 9.42 17.35
CA PHE A 156 -0.92 10.66 17.25
C PHE A 156 -1.48 11.52 16.10
N PRO A 157 -2.00 12.73 16.35
CA PRO A 157 -2.83 13.45 15.37
C PRO A 157 -2.06 13.87 14.11
N TYR A 158 -0.73 13.95 14.18
CA TYR A 158 0.13 14.42 13.10
C TYR A 158 0.78 13.30 12.28
N VAL A 159 0.41 12.03 12.51
CA VAL A 159 0.87 10.92 11.67
C VAL A 159 -0.18 10.59 10.59
N CYS A 160 0.28 10.12 9.43
CA CYS A 160 -0.60 9.39 8.51
C CYS A 160 -0.79 7.96 9.05
N PRO A 161 -2.00 7.55 9.45
CA PRO A 161 -2.22 6.24 10.06
C PRO A 161 -1.74 5.11 9.15
N LEU A 162 -1.01 4.14 9.72
CA LEU A 162 -0.62 2.92 9.04
C LEU A 162 -1.84 2.00 8.92
N LEU A 163 -2.34 1.83 7.70
CA LEU A 163 -3.50 0.98 7.43
C LEU A 163 -3.10 -0.49 7.25
N GLY A 164 -1.90 -0.72 6.73
CA GLY A 164 -1.38 -2.06 6.55
C GLY A 164 -0.10 -2.12 5.73
N VAL A 165 0.52 -3.29 5.81
CA VAL A 165 1.70 -3.68 5.03
C VAL A 165 1.35 -4.93 4.25
N TYR A 166 1.70 -4.97 2.97
CA TYR A 166 1.24 -6.01 2.05
C TYR A 166 2.34 -6.54 1.13
N GLN A 167 2.20 -7.81 0.74
CA GLN A 167 3.00 -8.49 -0.30
C GLN A 167 2.11 -9.14 -1.36
#